data_AF-A0A820RXY5-F1
#
_entry.id   AF-A0A820RXY5-F1
#
_cell.length_a   1.000
_cell.length_b   1.000
_cell.length_c   1.000
_cell.angle_alpha   90.00
_cell.angle_beta   90.00
_cell.angle_gamma   90.00
#
_symmetry.space_group_name_H-M   'P 1'
#
loop_
_entity.id
_entity.type
_entity.pdbx_description
1 polymer ?
#
loop_
_entity_poly.entity_id
_entity_poly.type
_entity_poly.pdbx_seq_one_letter_code
_entity_poly.pdbx_strand_id
1 'polypeptide(L)' 'GGVLGLTKEQFFKANGWSNLYWGWGFEDDDMNHRLRHAGYHVSRPPNLVGRYKMIRHEKQTPAVN' A
#
# COMPACT_ATOMS: atom_id res chain seq x y z
N GLY A 1 1.06 2.33 2.11
CA GLY A 1 1.62 3.47 1.36
C GLY A 1 3.11 3.57 1.34
N GLY A 2 3.59 4.26 0.32
CA GLY A 2 5.00 4.57 0.09
C GLY A 2 5.66 3.54 -0.83
N VAL A 3 6.19 2.47 -0.24
CA VAL A 3 6.86 1.38 -0.96
C VAL A 3 6.37 0.06 -0.36
N LEU A 4 5.91 -0.85 -1.22
CA LEU A 4 5.45 -2.18 -0.84
C LEU A 4 6.15 -3.23 -1.72
N GLY A 5 6.55 -4.35 -1.11
CA GLY A 5 7.03 -5.53 -1.82
C GLY A 5 6.09 -6.71 -1.58
N LEU A 6 5.67 -7.37 -2.65
CA LEU A 6 4.84 -8.58 -2.63
C LEU A 6 5.43 -9.63 -3.57
N THR A 7 5.34 -10.89 -3.20
CA THR A 7 5.58 -11.98 -4.14
C THR A 7 4.42 -12.05 -5.14
N LYS A 8 4.67 -12.69 -6.29
CA LYS A 8 3.63 -12.97 -7.28
C LYS A 8 2.42 -13.66 -6.62
N GLU A 9 2.67 -14.70 -5.83
CA GLU A 9 1.63 -15.46 -5.14
C GLU A 9 0.78 -14.58 -4.20
N GLN A 10 1.42 -13.75 -3.36
CA GLN A 10 0.72 -12.85 -2.45
C GLN A 10 -0.20 -11.88 -3.21
N PHE A 11 0.30 -11.35 -4.34
CA PHE A 11 -0.47 -10.44 -5.18
C PHE A 11 -1.70 -11.11 -5.80
N PHE A 12 -1.54 -12.32 -6.35
CA PHE A 12 -2.67 -13.09 -6.91
C PHE A 12 -3.65 -13.52 -5.83
N LYS A 13 -3.17 -13.91 -4.64
CA LYS A 13 -4.03 -14.31 -3.52
C LYS A 13 -4.88 -13.13 -3.00
N ALA A 14 -4.36 -11.90 -3.06
CA ALA A 14 -5.10 -10.69 -2.76
C ALA A 14 -6.06 -10.23 -3.88
N ASN A 15 -6.11 -10.94 -5.01
CA ASN A 15 -6.80 -10.52 -6.23
C ASN A 15 -6.36 -9.12 -6.73
N GLY A 16 -5.06 -8.84 -6.63
CA GLY A 16 -4.45 -7.58 -7.05
C GLY A 16 -4.99 -6.33 -6.34
N TRP A 17 -4.69 -5.16 -6.91
CA TRP A 17 -5.19 -3.86 -6.43
C TRP A 17 -6.65 -3.62 -6.82
N SER A 18 -7.36 -2.84 -6.00
CA SER A 18 -8.69 -2.35 -6.36
C SER A 18 -8.62 -1.30 -7.47
N ASN A 19 -9.56 -1.39 -8.41
CA ASN A 19 -9.73 -0.41 -9.50
C ASN A 19 -10.81 0.65 -9.17
N LEU A 20 -11.30 0.70 -7.93
CA LEU A 20 -12.38 1.61 -7.51
C LEU A 20 -11.88 2.97 -6.99
N TYR A 21 -10.59 3.08 -6.68
CA TYR A 21 -10.01 4.30 -6.11
C TYR A 21 -9.44 5.19 -7.21
N TRP A 22 -10.12 6.31 -7.45
CA TRP A 22 -9.70 7.34 -8.38
C TRP A 22 -9.28 8.59 -7.61
N GLY A 23 -8.06 9.08 -7.86
CA GLY A 23 -7.46 10.16 -7.07
C GLY A 23 -6.70 9.63 -5.86
N TRP A 24 -6.44 10.50 -4.88
CA TRP A 24 -5.62 10.15 -3.71
C TRP A 24 -6.48 9.60 -2.58
N GLY A 25 -6.11 8.41 -2.08
CA GLY A 25 -6.57 7.87 -0.80
C GLY A 25 -7.21 6.48 -0.87
N PHE A 26 -7.07 5.76 0.25
CA PHE A 26 -7.73 4.49 0.59
C PHE A 26 -7.28 3.23 -0.19
N GLU A 27 -6.56 3.35 -1.31
CA GLU A 27 -6.12 2.18 -2.09
C GLU A 27 -5.13 1.31 -1.31
N ASP A 28 -4.22 1.95 -0.57
CA ASP A 28 -3.25 1.31 0.31
C ASP A 28 -3.90 0.55 1.47
N ASP A 29 -4.94 1.14 2.06
CA ASP A 29 -5.67 0.56 3.19
C ASP A 29 -6.48 -0.67 2.75
N ASP A 30 -7.11 -0.60 1.57
CA ASP A 30 -7.79 -1.73 0.94
C ASP A 30 -6.83 -2.90 0.66
N MET A 31 -5.66 -2.63 0.07
CA MET A 31 -4.66 -3.69 -0.15
C MET A 31 -4.19 -4.33 1.16
N ASN A 32 -3.95 -3.53 2.21
CA ASN A 32 -3.60 -4.08 3.52
C ASN A 32 -4.74 -4.93 4.11
N HIS A 33 -6.00 -4.53 3.91
CA HIS A 33 -7.16 -5.35 4.31
C HIS A 33 -7.21 -6.68 3.56
N ARG A 34 -7.04 -6.67 2.23
CA ARG A 34 -7.01 -7.88 1.39
C ARG A 34 -5.91 -8.85 1.80
N LEU A 35 -4.70 -8.35 2.03
CA LEU A 35 -3.56 -9.19 2.46
C LEU A 35 -3.80 -9.82 3.83
N ARG A 36 -4.37 -9.07 4.78
CA ARG A 36 -4.75 -9.60 6.10
C ARG A 36 -5.85 -10.64 5.99
N HIS A 37 -6.86 -10.39 5.16
CA HIS A 37 -7.94 -11.35 4.90
C HIS A 37 -7.42 -12.64 4.24
N ALA A 38 -6.38 -12.54 3.41
CA ALA A 38 -5.68 -13.68 2.82
C ALA A 38 -4.70 -14.39 3.80
N GLY A 39 -4.61 -13.95 5.06
CA GLY A 39 -3.78 -14.55 6.10
C GLY A 39 -2.32 -14.07 6.15
N TYR A 40 -1.96 -13.04 5.37
CA TYR A 40 -0.61 -12.47 5.40
C TYR A 40 -0.46 -11.38 6.45
N HIS A 41 0.78 -11.19 6.90
CA HIS A 41 1.15 -10.19 7.89
C HIS A 41 2.17 -9.20 7.32
N VAL A 42 2.11 -7.96 7.79
CA VAL A 42 3.05 -6.93 7.35
C VAL A 42 4.41 -7.15 8.03
N SER A 43 5.44 -7.34 7.22
CA SER A 43 6.83 -7.27 7.66
C SER A 43 7.41 -5.89 7.37
N ARG A 44 8.26 -5.38 8.27
CA ARG A 44 8.97 -4.12 8.08
C ARG A 44 10.44 -4.28 8.45
N PRO A 45 11.38 -3.72 7.68
CA PRO A 45 12.77 -3.67 8.08
C PRO A 45 12.95 -2.81 9.34
N PRO A 46 14.05 -2.99 10.09
CA PRO A 46 14.37 -2.14 11.24
C PRO A 46 14.44 -0.65 10.87
N ASN A 47 14.04 0.21 11.80
CA ASN A 47 13.98 1.68 11.60
C ASN A 47 15.32 2.35 11.24
N LEU A 48 16.46 1.67 11.48
CA LEU A 48 17.78 2.16 11.11
C LEU A 48 18.06 1.95 9.61
N VAL A 49 17.47 0.91 8.99
CA VAL A 49 17.70 0.52 7.60
C VAL A 49 16.56 1.01 6.70
N GLY A 50 15.31 0.91 7.16
CA GLY A 50 14.10 1.20 6.39
C GLY A 50 13.73 2.67 6.24
N ARG A 51 14.71 3.58 6.12
CA ARG A 51 14.46 5.03 6.04
C ARG A 51 14.30 5.48 4.59
N TYR A 52 13.35 6.38 4.35
CA TYR A 52 13.08 6.96 3.03
C TYR A 52 13.07 8.49 3.11
N LYS A 53 13.42 9.14 1.99
CA LYS A 53 13.35 10.60 1.84
C LYS A 53 12.45 10.95 0.67
N MET A 54 11.40 11.72 0.95
CA MET A 54 10.47 12.23 -0.05
C MET A 54 11.15 13.34 -0.87
N ILE A 55 11.09 13.23 -2.20
CA ILE A 55 11.41 14.36 -3.08
C ILE A 55 10.27 15.38 -2.94
N ARG A 56 10.62 16.66 -2.80
CA ARG A 56 9.64 17.74 -2.56
C ARG A 56 8.59 17.78 -3.67
N HIS A 57 7.32 17.86 -3.28
CA HIS A 57 6.17 17.98 -4.17
C HIS A 57 5.03 18.72 -3.45
N GLU A 58 4.07 19.24 -4.22
CA GLU A 58 2.84 19.83 -3.68
C GLU A 58 1.96 18.75 -3.06
N LYS A 59 1.45 19.02 -1.85
CA LYS A 59 0.64 18.06 -1.11
C LYS A 59 -0.72 17.90 -1.79
N GLN A 60 -1.08 16.67 -2.15
CA GLN A 60 -2.41 16.34 -2.66
C GLN A 60 -3.43 16.28 -1.52
N THR A 61 -4.68 16.66 -1.83
CA THR A 61 -5.84 16.45 -0.95
C THR A 61 -6.54 15.14 -1.31
N PRO A 62 -7.10 14.42 -0.32
CA PRO A 62 -7.84 13.19 -0.61
C PRO A 62 -9.05 13.45 -1.49
N ALA A 63 -9.34 12.48 -2.35
CA ALA A 63 -10.54 12.49 -3.15
C ALA A 63 -11.74 12.58 -2.20
N VAL A 64 -12.58 13.57 -2.43
CA VAL A 64 -13.91 13.65 -1.81
C VAL A 64 -14.80 12.72 -2.63
N ASN A 65 -15.30 11.68 -1.97
CA ASN A 65 -16.36 10.83 -2.51
C ASN A 65 -17.65 11.62 -2.68
#